data_AF-A0AB38YT25-F1
#
_entry.id   AF-A0AB38YT25-F1
#
_cell.length_a   1.000
_cell.length_b   1.000
_cell.length_c   1.000
_cell.angle_alpha   90.00
_cell.angle_beta   90.00
_cell.angle_gamma   90.00
#
_symmetry.space_group_name_H-M   'P 1'
#
loop_
_entity.id
_entity.type
_entity.pdbx_description
1 polymer ?
#
loop_
_entity_poly.entity_id
_entity_poly.type
_entity_poly.pdbx_seq_one_letter_code
_entity_poly.pdbx_strand_id
1 'polypeptide(L)'
;MEKLWAVNIPEEPDSAEMLYPVPSKEVGEKLVERLKNEALQVFPKVGQCIADSITLEEWNGSPEEHAKYMLENQNWWDEETFLEPSND
;
A
#
# COMPACT_ATOMS: atom_id res chain seq x y z
N MET A 1 -0.50 8.52 22.55
CA MET A 1 -0.81 7.37 21.67
C MET A 1 0.05 7.52 20.46
N GLU A 2 0.82 6.49 20.12
CA GLU A 2 1.56 6.48 18.86
C GLU A 2 0.54 6.36 17.71
N LYS A 3 0.75 7.15 16.65
CA LYS A 3 -0.09 7.07 15.46
C LYS A 3 0.23 5.77 14.74
N LEU A 4 -0.82 5.02 14.40
CA LEU A 4 -0.73 3.84 13.55
C LEU A 4 -0.91 4.27 12.10
N TRP A 5 -0.25 3.57 11.18
CA TRP A 5 -0.18 3.95 9.78
C TRP A 5 -0.65 2.80 8.90
N ALA A 6 -1.27 3.15 7.78
CA ALA A 6 -1.68 2.23 6.75
C ALA A 6 -1.53 2.86 5.37
N VAL A 7 -1.31 2.04 4.36
CA VAL A 7 -1.27 2.48 2.97
C VAL A 7 -2.61 2.12 2.32
N ASN A 8 -3.23 3.08 1.67
CA ASN A 8 -4.43 2.88 0.87
C ASN A 8 -4.01 2.38 -0.51
N ILE A 9 -4.51 1.20 -0.89
CA ILE A 9 -4.29 0.61 -2.22
C ILE A 9 -5.67 0.13 -2.71
N PRO A 10 -6.47 1.01 -3.33
CA PRO A 10 -7.80 0.62 -3.79
C PRO A 10 -7.72 -0.31 -5.01
N GLU A 11 -8.69 -1.21 -5.17
CA GLU A 11 -8.75 -2.13 -6.32
C GLU A 11 -8.84 -1.38 -7.67
N GLU A 12 -9.56 -0.26 -7.68
CA GLU A 12 -9.69 0.65 -8.82
C GLU A 12 -9.64 2.10 -8.32
N PRO A 13 -9.30 3.10 -9.16
CA PRO A 13 -9.19 4.49 -8.74
C PRO A 13 -10.47 5.08 -8.11
N ASP A 14 -11.62 4.55 -8.50
CA ASP A 14 -12.96 4.97 -8.03
C ASP A 14 -13.52 4.03 -6.94
N SER A 15 -12.77 3.01 -6.51
CA SER A 15 -13.18 2.06 -5.49
C SER A 15 -13.07 2.64 -4.08
N ALA A 16 -13.71 1.96 -3.12
CA ALA A 16 -13.58 2.30 -1.72
C ALA A 16 -12.12 2.16 -1.25
N GLU A 17 -11.74 2.98 -0.26
CA GLU A 17 -10.43 2.92 0.36
C GLU A 17 -10.18 1.54 0.98
N MET A 18 -9.00 0.98 0.70
CA MET A 18 -8.54 -0.28 1.28
C MET A 18 -7.23 -0.02 2.00
N LEU A 19 -7.32 0.07 3.33
CA LEU A 19 -6.19 0.41 4.19
C LEU A 19 -5.43 -0.86 4.61
N TYR A 20 -4.14 -0.89 4.28
CA TYR A 20 -3.22 -1.97 4.61
C TYR A 20 -2.21 -1.51 5.67
N PRO A 21 -2.25 -2.07 6.90
CA PRO A 21 -1.35 -1.71 8.00
C PRO A 21 0.14 -1.78 7.65
N VAL A 22 0.90 -0.75 8.06
CA VAL A 22 2.37 -0.73 7.95
C VAL A 22 3.03 -0.51 9.33
N PRO A 23 4.29 -0.96 9.53
CA PRO A 23 4.94 -0.89 10.84
C PRO A 23 5.35 0.53 11.24
N SER A 24 5.52 1.43 10.26
CA SER A 24 5.87 2.83 10.52
C SER A 24 5.52 3.73 9.34
N LYS A 25 5.47 5.04 9.60
CA LYS A 25 5.29 6.05 8.55
C LYS A 25 6.35 5.95 7.46
N GLU A 26 7.62 5.77 7.85
CA GLU A 26 8.74 5.71 6.90
C GLU A 26 8.61 4.53 5.94
N VAL A 27 8.20 3.36 6.45
CA VAL A 27 7.96 2.17 5.61
C VAL A 27 6.78 2.44 4.65
N GLY A 28 5.71 3.06 5.15
CA GLY A 28 4.58 3.45 4.32
C GLY A 28 4.95 4.45 3.21
N GLU A 29 5.74 5.48 3.50
CA GLU A 29 6.19 6.48 2.51
C GLU A 29 7.02 5.82 1.40
N LYS A 30 7.95 4.94 1.77
CA LYS A 30 8.78 4.18 0.82
C LYS A 30 7.94 3.24 -0.04
N LEU A 31 6.98 2.53 0.57
CA LEU A 31 6.06 1.64 -0.14
C LEU A 31 5.24 2.41 -1.17
N VAL A 32 4.61 3.51 -0.75
CA VAL A 32 3.78 4.36 -1.63
C VAL A 32 4.61 4.87 -2.81
N GLU A 33 5.79 5.42 -2.57
CA GLU A 33 6.66 5.89 -3.65
C GLU A 33 7.03 4.75 -4.62
N ARG A 34 7.36 3.57 -4.09
CA ARG A 34 7.69 2.40 -4.90
C ARG A 34 6.50 2.00 -5.78
N LEU A 35 5.33 1.76 -5.20
CA LEU A 35 4.14 1.32 -5.93
C LEU A 35 3.68 2.35 -6.97
N LYS A 36 3.77 3.66 -6.68
CA LYS A 36 3.49 4.70 -7.66
C LYS A 36 4.42 4.62 -8.87
N ASN A 37 5.72 4.46 -8.63
CA ASN A 37 6.70 4.33 -9.71
C ASN A 37 6.46 3.06 -10.54
N GLU A 38 6.19 1.94 -9.87
CA GLU A 38 5.85 0.68 -10.55
C GLU A 38 4.57 0.81 -11.38
N ALA A 39 3.52 1.43 -10.85
CA ALA A 39 2.28 1.64 -11.58
C ALA A 39 2.48 2.48 -12.86
N LEU A 40 3.30 3.54 -12.78
CA LEU A 40 3.66 4.35 -13.95
C LEU A 40 4.46 3.56 -15.00
N GLN A 41 5.26 2.58 -14.58
CA GLN A 41 6.04 1.73 -15.47
C GLN A 41 5.18 0.63 -16.12
N VAL A 42 4.32 -0.02 -15.34
CA VAL A 42 3.55 -1.20 -15.76
C VAL A 42 2.31 -0.81 -16.55
N PHE A 43 1.64 0.30 -16.19
CA PHE A 43 0.35 0.68 -16.76
C PHE A 43 0.45 1.99 -17.59
N PRO A 44 0.77 1.94 -18.89
CA PRO A 44 1.04 3.13 -19.69
C PRO A 44 -0.17 4.06 -19.91
N LYS A 45 -1.40 3.54 -19.74
CA LYS A 45 -2.63 4.31 -19.98
C LYS A 45 -3.29 4.81 -18.70
N VAL A 46 -3.17 4.04 -17.62
CA VAL A 46 -3.90 4.26 -16.35
C VAL A 46 -2.99 4.33 -15.14
N GLY A 47 -1.68 4.17 -15.33
CA GLY A 47 -0.69 4.15 -14.24
C GLY A 47 -0.66 5.44 -13.43
N GLN A 48 -0.91 6.59 -14.06
CA GLN A 48 -1.03 7.85 -13.32
C GLN A 48 -2.27 7.84 -12.40
N CYS A 49 -3.42 7.35 -12.88
CA CYS A 49 -4.62 7.23 -12.05
C CYS A 49 -4.40 6.27 -10.88
N ILE A 50 -3.78 5.11 -11.13
CA ILE A 50 -3.42 4.14 -10.08
C ILE A 50 -2.47 4.77 -9.07
N ALA A 51 -1.40 5.42 -9.55
CA ALA A 51 -0.42 6.08 -8.70
C ALA A 51 -1.05 7.18 -7.83
N ASP A 52 -1.98 7.97 -8.38
CA ASP A 52 -2.66 9.03 -7.63
C ASP A 52 -3.58 8.48 -6.55
N SER A 53 -4.17 7.30 -6.76
CA SER A 53 -5.04 6.62 -5.79
C SER A 53 -4.30 5.93 -4.64
N ILE A 54 -2.99 5.71 -4.75
CA ILE A 54 -2.19 5.11 -3.67
C ILE A 54 -1.74 6.20 -2.69
N THR A 55 -2.16 6.12 -1.43
CA THR A 55 -1.91 7.14 -0.40
C THR A 55 -1.43 6.52 0.91
N LEU A 56 -0.66 7.29 1.68
CA LEU A 56 -0.31 6.94 3.06
C LEU A 56 -1.27 7.65 4.01
N GLU A 57 -1.88 6.89 4.91
CA GLU A 57 -2.95 7.39 5.78
C GLU A 57 -2.77 6.94 7.23
N GLU A 58 -3.44 7.66 8.13
CA GLU A 58 -3.54 7.25 9.53
C GLU A 58 -4.51 6.08 9.64
N TRP A 59 -4.11 5.03 10.35
CA TRP A 59 -4.97 3.88 10.57
C TRP A 59 -6.22 4.30 11.36
N ASN A 60 -7.39 4.05 10.80
CA ASN A 60 -8.68 4.42 11.38
C ASN A 60 -9.39 3.24 12.11
N GLY A 61 -8.84 2.02 12.03
CA GLY A 61 -9.33 0.85 12.74
C GLY A 61 -8.79 0.73 14.16
N SER A 62 -9.05 -0.41 14.82
CA SER A 62 -8.52 -0.66 16.16
C SER A 62 -7.02 -1.01 16.13
N PRO A 63 -6.27 -0.71 17.20
CA PRO A 63 -4.88 -1.16 17.33
C PRO A 63 -4.72 -2.69 17.30
N GLU A 64 -5.73 -3.43 17.76
CA GLU A 64 -5.75 -4.89 17.75
C GLU A 64 -5.82 -5.46 16.33
N GLU A 65 -6.63 -4.85 15.46
CA GLU A 65 -6.71 -5.22 14.04
C GLU A 65 -5.40 -4.90 13.30
N HIS A 66 -4.81 -3.74 13.58
CA HIS A 66 -3.50 -3.37 13.03
C HIS A 66 -2.44 -4.41 13.39
N ALA A 67 -2.31 -4.72 14.68
CA ALA A 67 -1.34 -5.69 15.16
C ALA A 67 -1.59 -7.09 14.60
N LYS A 68 -2.86 -7.52 14.52
CA LYS A 68 -3.23 -8.81 13.94
C LYS A 68 -2.81 -8.90 12.48
N TYR A 69 -3.13 -7.89 11.67
CA TYR A 69 -2.75 -7.86 10.26
C TYR A 69 -1.23 -7.92 10.09
N MET A 70 -0.49 -7.14 10.87
CA MET A 70 0.97 -7.11 10.85
C MET A 70 1.60 -8.46 11.23
N LEU A 71 0.96 -9.22 12.12
CA LEU A 71 1.42 -10.55 12.51
C LEU A 71 1.12 -11.61 11.44
N GLU A 72 -0.04 -11.51 10.78
CA GLU A 72 -0.50 -12.45 9.75
C GLU A 72 0.18 -12.21 8.40
N ASN A 73 0.59 -10.96 8.10
CA ASN A 73 1.13 -10.53 6.81
C ASN A 73 2.53 -9.91 7.02
N GLN A 74 3.47 -10.67 7.57
CA GLN A 74 4.80 -10.15 7.85
C GLN A 74 5.55 -9.79 6.57
N ASN A 75 6.07 -8.56 6.50
CA ASN A 75 6.83 -8.04 5.36
C ASN A 75 6.04 -7.93 4.05
N TRP A 76 4.70 -7.91 4.10
CA TRP A 76 3.86 -7.75 2.91
C TRP A 76 4.23 -6.49 2.11
N TRP A 77 4.63 -5.41 2.79
CA TRP A 77 5.06 -4.16 2.16
C TRP A 77 6.35 -4.31 1.36
N ASP A 78 7.14 -5.35 1.56
CA ASP A 78 8.31 -5.65 0.72
C ASP A 78 7.93 -6.55 -0.47
N GLU A 79 6.87 -7.34 -0.33
CA GLU A 79 6.40 -8.31 -1.32
C GLU A 79 5.39 -7.73 -2.31
N GLU A 80 4.56 -6.78 -1.87
CA GLU A 80 3.52 -6.17 -2.69
C GLU A 80 4.13 -5.38 -3.85
N THR A 81 3.82 -5.76 -5.09
CA THR A 81 4.40 -5.12 -6.27
C THR A 81 3.48 -5.23 -7.47
N PHE A 82 3.53 -4.23 -8.35
CA PHE A 82 2.90 -4.30 -9.67
C PHE A 82 3.79 -4.95 -10.73
N LEU A 83 5.07 -5.15 -10.42
CA LEU A 83 5.99 -5.86 -11.29
C LEU A 83 5.69 -7.36 -11.15
N GLU A 84 5.07 -7.97 -12.17
CA GLU A 84 4.86 -9.42 -12.16
C GLU A 84 6.18 -10.14 -11.83
N PRO A 85 6.18 -11.21 -11.03
CA PRO A 85 7.33 -12.08 -10.95
C PRO A 85 7.60 -12.59 -12.37
N SER A 86 8.74 -12.20 -12.93
CA SER A 86 9.14 -12.63 -14.26
C SER A 86 9.32 -14.15 -14.23
N ASN A 87 8.27 -14.90 -14.56
CA ASN A 87 8.40 -16.30 -14.95
C ASN A 87 8.91 -16.30 -16.40
N ASP A 88 10.23 -16.18 -16.54
CA ASP A 88 10.97 -16.54 -17.76
C ASP A 88 10.98 -18.07 -17.92
#